data_AF-A0A5B6YZN1-F1
#
_entry.id   AF-A0A5B6YZN1-F1
#
_cell.length_a   1.000
_cell.length_b   1.000
_cell.length_c   1.000
_cell.angle_alpha   90.00
_cell.angle_beta   90.00
_cell.angle_gamma   90.00
#
_symmetry.space_group_name_H-M   'P 1'
#
loop_
_entity.id
_entity.type
_entity.pdbx_description
1 polymer ?
#
loop_
_entity_poly.entity_id
_entity_poly.type
_entity_poly.pdbx_seq_one_letter_code
_entity_poly.pdbx_strand_id
1 'polypeptide(L)'
;MAAEAGNPYFRLGYNSLGAFATINHLHFQAYYLAVPFPIEKAPTKKITTMTDGVKISELLNYPVRGLVFEGGNTLQDLANAVSDSCICLQDNNIPYNVLISDSGKRIFLLPQCYAEKQALGEVSPEILDTQVNPAVWEISGHMVLKRKKDYEEASDENAWRLLAEVSLSEERFEEVKALVFEAIMACGNGENGGVTQSLLEKPNVSPQSLEEVEALNKGSNPSMVPGKQECAVLL
;
A
#
# COMPACT_ATOMS: atom_id res chain seq x y z
N MET A 1 -27.74 -13.33 -4.33
CA MET A 1 -26.42 -13.34 -3.66
C MET A 1 -26.57 -14.12 -2.36
N ALA A 2 -25.54 -14.83 -1.89
CA ALA A 2 -25.56 -15.52 -0.61
C ALA A 2 -25.74 -14.50 0.54
N ALA A 3 -26.51 -14.84 1.58
CA ALA A 3 -26.83 -13.92 2.68
C ALA A 3 -25.58 -13.51 3.47
N GLU A 4 -24.60 -14.41 3.52
CA GLU A 4 -23.32 -14.30 4.20
C GLU A 4 -22.43 -13.19 3.61
N ALA A 5 -22.58 -12.89 2.31
CA ALA A 5 -21.84 -11.80 1.66
C ALA A 5 -22.28 -10.40 2.11
N GLY A 6 -23.48 -10.29 2.69
CA GLY A 6 -23.97 -9.06 3.32
C GLY A 6 -23.56 -8.93 4.79
N ASN A 7 -22.70 -9.81 5.30
CA ASN A 7 -22.22 -9.74 6.67
C ASN A 7 -20.98 -8.84 6.77
N PRO A 8 -20.97 -7.80 7.61
CA PRO A 8 -19.81 -6.91 7.76
C PRO A 8 -18.56 -7.62 8.28
N TYR A 9 -18.70 -8.81 8.88
CA TYR A 9 -17.61 -9.65 9.36
C TYR A 9 -17.12 -10.69 8.34
N PHE A 10 -17.74 -10.75 7.16
CA PHE A 10 -17.24 -11.51 6.02
C PHE A 10 -16.30 -10.63 5.20
N ARG A 11 -15.06 -11.07 5.05
CA ARG A 11 -13.98 -10.30 4.43
C ARG A 11 -13.43 -11.04 3.23
N LEU A 12 -13.01 -10.27 2.22
CA LEU A 12 -12.19 -10.79 1.13
C LEU A 12 -10.78 -10.21 1.25
N GLY A 13 -9.79 -11.06 1.01
CA GLY A 13 -8.39 -10.70 1.02
C GLY A 13 -7.74 -11.03 -0.32
N TYR A 14 -6.81 -10.19 -0.76
CA TYR A 14 -5.96 -10.43 -1.92
C TYR A 14 -4.51 -10.09 -1.61
N ASN A 15 -3.60 -10.89 -2.16
CA ASN A 15 -2.16 -10.73 -2.05
C ASN A 15 -1.60 -10.63 -3.47
N SER A 16 -0.87 -9.57 -3.79
CA SER A 16 -0.16 -9.47 -5.06
C SER A 16 1.12 -10.31 -5.07
N LEU A 17 1.73 -10.44 -6.25
CA LEU A 17 3.11 -10.92 -6.36
C LEU A 17 4.04 -10.05 -5.48
N GLY A 18 4.96 -10.69 -4.75
CA GLY A 18 5.83 -10.03 -3.77
C GLY A 18 5.19 -9.71 -2.42
N ALA A 19 3.85 -9.83 -2.29
CA ALA A 19 3.09 -9.58 -1.08
C ALA A 19 2.48 -10.87 -0.49
N PHE A 20 3.24 -11.96 -0.60
CA PHE A 20 2.87 -13.31 -0.17
C PHE A 20 1.69 -13.95 -0.94
N ALA A 21 1.63 -13.73 -2.26
CA ALA A 21 0.85 -14.58 -3.16
C ALA A 21 1.53 -15.95 -3.32
N THR A 22 0.86 -17.03 -2.88
CA THR A 22 1.39 -18.41 -2.94
C THR A 22 0.90 -19.18 -4.17
N ILE A 23 -0.07 -18.63 -4.91
CA ILE A 23 -0.67 -19.25 -6.09
C ILE A 23 -0.53 -18.27 -7.26
N ASN A 24 -0.08 -18.77 -8.41
CA ASN A 24 0.26 -17.97 -9.58
C ASN A 24 -0.95 -17.63 -10.49
N HIS A 25 -2.17 -17.67 -9.97
CA HIS A 25 -3.36 -17.19 -10.65
C HIS A 25 -4.14 -16.24 -9.74
N LEU A 26 -4.90 -15.32 -10.35
CA LEU A 26 -5.75 -14.38 -9.63
C LEU A 26 -6.76 -15.15 -8.78
N HIS A 27 -6.67 -14.99 -7.46
CA HIS A 27 -7.60 -15.58 -6.51
C HIS A 27 -7.82 -14.63 -5.34
N PHE A 28 -9.05 -14.62 -4.83
CA PHE A 28 -9.38 -13.94 -3.58
C PHE A 28 -9.56 -15.00 -2.49
N GLN A 29 -9.21 -14.62 -1.26
CA GLN A 29 -9.41 -15.44 -0.08
C GLN A 29 -10.60 -14.87 0.68
N ALA A 30 -11.49 -15.74 1.17
CA ALA A 30 -12.62 -15.32 1.98
C ALA A 30 -12.44 -15.77 3.42
N TYR A 31 -12.77 -14.91 4.38
CA TYR A 31 -12.67 -15.23 5.79
C TYR A 31 -13.82 -14.62 6.59
N TYR A 32 -14.43 -15.44 7.44
CA TYR A 32 -15.47 -15.00 8.36
C TYR A 32 -14.96 -15.12 9.79
N LEU A 33 -14.99 -13.99 10.49
CA LEU A 33 -14.77 -13.95 11.93
C LEU A 33 -15.61 -12.83 12.51
N ALA A 34 -16.55 -13.17 13.39
CA ALA A 34 -17.53 -12.26 14.00
C ALA A 34 -16.93 -11.27 15.02
N VAL A 35 -15.72 -10.79 14.78
CA VAL A 35 -15.08 -9.70 15.51
C VAL A 35 -14.44 -8.72 14.52
N PRO A 36 -14.42 -7.41 14.82
CA PRO A 36 -13.66 -6.45 14.03
C PRO A 36 -12.16 -6.74 14.10
N PHE A 37 -11.50 -6.69 12.96
CA PHE A 37 -10.05 -6.76 12.86
C PHE A 37 -9.41 -5.46 13.38
N PRO A 38 -8.19 -5.50 13.94
CA PRO A 38 -7.48 -4.30 14.39
C PRO A 38 -7.43 -3.18 13.36
N ILE A 39 -7.16 -3.48 12.09
CA ILE A 39 -7.10 -2.48 11.02
C ILE A 39 -8.43 -1.75 10.79
N GLU A 40 -9.57 -2.42 11.01
CA GLU A 40 -10.90 -1.83 10.83
C GLU A 40 -11.21 -0.80 11.92
N LYS A 41 -10.56 -0.91 13.08
CA LYS A 41 -10.69 0.04 14.19
C LYS A 41 -9.70 1.19 14.11
N ALA A 42 -8.68 1.09 13.25
CA ALA A 42 -7.66 2.11 13.12
C ALA A 42 -8.26 3.42 12.56
N PRO A 43 -7.85 4.58 13.10
CA PRO A 43 -8.33 5.87 12.61
C PRO A 43 -7.82 6.13 11.20
N THR A 44 -8.55 6.98 10.47
CA THR A 44 -8.18 7.38 9.10
C THR A 44 -8.24 8.89 8.96
N LYS A 45 -7.33 9.47 8.17
CA LYS A 45 -7.35 10.88 7.77
C LYS A 45 -7.79 10.99 6.32
N LYS A 46 -8.93 11.65 6.08
CA LYS A 46 -9.38 11.90 4.71
C LYS A 46 -8.33 12.71 3.95
N ILE A 47 -7.96 12.23 2.76
CA ILE A 47 -7.08 12.94 1.82
C ILE A 47 -7.96 13.74 0.87
N THR A 48 -8.89 13.07 0.18
CA THR A 48 -9.76 13.70 -0.82
C THR A 48 -11.06 12.90 -1.03
N THR A 49 -11.96 13.47 -1.81
CA THR A 49 -13.14 12.80 -2.35
C THR A 49 -13.17 13.04 -3.86
N MET A 50 -13.26 11.95 -4.63
CA MET A 50 -13.34 11.98 -6.08
C MET A 50 -14.71 12.48 -6.57
N THR A 51 -14.78 12.88 -7.84
CA THR A 51 -16.00 13.42 -8.47
C THR A 51 -17.14 12.39 -8.51
N ASP A 52 -16.78 11.11 -8.60
CA ASP A 52 -17.68 9.95 -8.51
C ASP A 52 -18.10 9.60 -7.08
N GLY A 53 -17.69 10.39 -6.07
CA GLY A 53 -18.05 10.21 -4.67
C GLY A 53 -17.14 9.25 -3.90
N VAL A 54 -16.10 8.67 -4.50
CA VAL A 54 -15.16 7.79 -3.78
C VAL A 54 -14.29 8.64 -2.83
N LYS A 55 -14.34 8.32 -1.54
CA LYS A 55 -13.52 8.94 -0.51
C LYS A 55 -12.23 8.14 -0.32
N ILE A 56 -11.10 8.82 -0.40
CA ILE A 56 -9.77 8.24 -0.18
C ILE A 56 -9.18 8.83 1.09
N SER A 57 -8.77 7.95 2.01
CA SER A 57 -8.19 8.31 3.29
C SER A 57 -6.87 7.58 3.54
N GLU A 58 -6.00 8.18 4.33
CA GLU A 58 -4.79 7.54 4.84
C GLU A 58 -5.09 6.81 6.15
N LEU A 59 -4.56 5.60 6.31
CA LEU A 59 -4.62 4.85 7.56
C LEU A 59 -3.64 5.44 8.59
N LEU A 60 -4.12 5.72 9.80
CA LEU A 60 -3.33 6.31 10.88
C LEU A 60 -3.16 5.33 12.04
N ASN A 61 -2.11 5.53 12.84
CA ASN A 61 -1.84 4.77 14.08
C ASN A 61 -1.92 3.25 13.87
N TYR A 62 -1.32 2.78 12.78
CA TYR A 62 -1.26 1.38 12.41
C TYR A 62 0.15 1.05 11.89
N PRO A 63 0.71 -0.16 12.15
CA PRO A 63 2.09 -0.47 11.81
C PRO A 63 2.36 -0.55 10.30
N VAL A 64 1.31 -0.70 9.48
CA VAL A 64 1.41 -0.74 8.02
C VAL A 64 0.72 0.48 7.43
N ARG A 65 1.44 1.22 6.60
CA ARG A 65 0.89 2.36 5.85
C ARG A 65 -0.04 1.88 4.76
N GLY A 66 -1.17 2.55 4.60
CA GLY A 66 -2.17 2.13 3.63
C GLY A 66 -3.19 3.23 3.31
N LEU A 67 -3.89 3.00 2.21
CA LEU A 67 -5.00 3.82 1.76
C LEU A 67 -6.32 3.10 2.04
N VAL A 68 -7.35 3.86 2.37
CA VAL A 68 -8.70 3.38 2.64
C VAL A 68 -9.65 4.05 1.65
N PHE A 69 -10.36 3.22 0.90
CA PHE A 69 -11.35 3.62 -0.11
C PHE A 69 -12.74 3.26 0.38
N GLU A 70 -13.65 4.24 0.36
CA GLU A 70 -15.03 4.11 0.80
C GLU A 70 -15.96 4.98 -0.04
N GLY A 71 -17.24 4.62 -0.12
CA GLY A 71 -18.24 5.44 -0.80
C GLY A 71 -18.31 5.18 -2.31
N GLY A 72 -18.43 6.24 -3.11
CA GLY A 72 -18.82 6.18 -4.51
C GLY A 72 -20.32 6.36 -4.70
N ASN A 73 -20.73 6.92 -5.85
CA ASN A 73 -22.13 7.00 -6.26
C ASN A 73 -22.71 5.61 -6.54
N THR A 74 -21.84 4.70 -6.98
CA THR A 74 -22.10 3.28 -7.20
C THR A 74 -20.96 2.43 -6.64
N LEU A 75 -21.21 1.14 -6.43
CA LEU A 75 -20.15 0.19 -6.08
C LEU A 75 -19.10 0.05 -7.20
N GLN A 76 -19.50 0.31 -8.45
CA GLN A 76 -18.60 0.26 -9.60
C GLN A 76 -17.54 1.37 -9.50
N ASP A 77 -17.90 2.56 -9.04
CA ASP A 77 -16.96 3.68 -8.87
C ASP A 77 -15.87 3.30 -7.85
N LEU A 78 -16.28 2.73 -6.72
CA LEU A 78 -15.34 2.22 -5.70
C LEU A 78 -14.46 1.10 -6.27
N ALA A 79 -15.04 0.17 -7.01
CA ALA A 79 -14.31 -0.94 -7.62
C ALA A 79 -13.29 -0.44 -8.65
N ASN A 80 -13.66 0.52 -9.50
CA ASN A 80 -12.78 1.11 -10.51
C ASN A 80 -11.60 1.83 -9.87
N ALA A 81 -11.85 2.70 -8.89
CA ALA A 81 -10.79 3.44 -8.21
C ALA A 81 -9.77 2.48 -7.54
N VAL A 82 -10.24 1.40 -6.92
CA VAL A 82 -9.37 0.39 -6.33
C VAL A 82 -8.64 -0.43 -7.40
N SER A 83 -9.32 -0.85 -8.48
CA SER A 83 -8.68 -1.63 -9.54
C SER A 83 -7.60 -0.84 -10.26
N ASP A 84 -7.85 0.43 -10.56
CA ASP A 84 -6.89 1.31 -11.23
C ASP A 84 -5.66 1.52 -10.35
N SER A 85 -5.87 1.67 -9.03
CA SER A 85 -4.78 1.69 -8.06
C SER A 85 -3.97 0.39 -8.07
N CYS A 86 -4.64 -0.76 -8.06
CA CYS A 86 -4.00 -2.07 -8.06
C CYS A 86 -3.18 -2.33 -9.33
N ILE A 87 -3.71 -1.94 -10.48
CA ILE A 87 -3.02 -2.00 -11.78
C ILE A 87 -1.78 -1.10 -11.76
N CYS A 88 -1.92 0.15 -11.30
CA CYS A 88 -0.80 1.08 -11.16
C CYS A 88 0.33 0.49 -10.29
N LEU A 89 -0.01 -0.07 -9.13
CA LEU A 89 0.99 -0.69 -8.25
C LEU A 89 1.66 -1.88 -8.93
N GLN A 90 0.89 -2.73 -9.62
CA GLN A 90 1.41 -3.87 -10.34
C GLN A 90 2.36 -3.46 -11.48
N ASP A 91 1.99 -2.48 -12.29
CA ASP A 91 2.81 -1.98 -13.41
C ASP A 91 4.12 -1.34 -12.93
N ASN A 92 4.13 -0.81 -11.70
CA ASN A 92 5.30 -0.24 -11.04
C ASN A 92 6.07 -1.26 -10.17
N ASN A 93 5.73 -2.55 -10.23
CA ASN A 93 6.32 -3.63 -9.43
C ASN A 93 6.30 -3.36 -7.91
N ILE A 94 5.25 -2.72 -7.41
CA ILE A 94 5.05 -2.46 -5.99
C ILE A 94 4.16 -3.57 -5.43
N PRO A 95 4.65 -4.42 -4.52
CA PRO A 95 3.81 -5.42 -3.87
C PRO A 95 2.73 -4.78 -3.00
N TYR A 96 1.54 -5.37 -2.93
CA TYR A 96 0.43 -4.89 -2.13
C TYR A 96 -0.53 -5.99 -1.69
N ASN A 97 -1.25 -5.70 -0.61
CA ASN A 97 -2.38 -6.49 -0.15
C ASN A 97 -3.67 -5.65 -0.24
N VAL A 98 -4.80 -6.32 -0.44
CA VAL A 98 -6.13 -5.69 -0.43
C VAL A 98 -7.02 -6.41 0.56
N LEU A 99 -7.55 -5.67 1.54
CA LEU A 99 -8.63 -6.14 2.41
C LEU A 99 -9.94 -5.47 1.99
N ILE A 100 -10.95 -6.27 1.67
CA ILE A 100 -12.32 -5.82 1.41
C ILE A 100 -13.17 -6.21 2.60
N SER A 101 -13.78 -5.21 3.23
CA SER A 101 -14.54 -5.32 4.48
C SER A 101 -15.88 -4.60 4.39
N ASP A 102 -16.67 -4.69 5.46
CA ASP A 102 -17.96 -4.02 5.60
C ASP A 102 -18.89 -4.26 4.41
N SER A 103 -19.09 -5.55 4.07
CA SER A 103 -19.93 -5.96 2.93
C SER A 103 -19.49 -5.34 1.58
N GLY A 104 -18.19 -5.15 1.39
CA GLY A 104 -17.62 -4.60 0.15
C GLY A 104 -17.56 -3.08 0.08
N LYS A 105 -17.93 -2.37 1.15
CA LYS A 105 -18.02 -0.90 1.15
C LYS A 105 -16.77 -0.19 1.63
N ARG A 106 -15.85 -0.92 2.26
CA ARG A 106 -14.60 -0.38 2.80
C ARG A 106 -13.43 -1.25 2.37
N ILE A 107 -12.52 -0.66 1.61
CA ILE A 107 -11.40 -1.36 1.00
C ILE A 107 -10.09 -0.74 1.47
N PHE A 108 -9.19 -1.57 1.99
CA PHE A 108 -7.84 -1.18 2.40
C PHE A 108 -6.87 -1.64 1.34
N LEU A 109 -6.08 -0.72 0.82
CA LEU A 109 -4.97 -0.98 -0.10
C LEU A 109 -3.65 -0.75 0.66
N LEU A 110 -2.85 -1.80 0.75
CA LEU A 110 -1.69 -1.87 1.65
C LEU A 110 -0.44 -2.22 0.84
N PRO A 111 0.25 -1.23 0.24
CA PRO A 111 1.55 -1.43 -0.37
C PRO A 111 2.56 -1.94 0.67
N GLN A 112 3.39 -2.91 0.30
CA GLN A 112 4.37 -3.51 1.20
C GLN A 112 5.70 -3.83 0.51
N CYS A 113 6.76 -4.02 1.30
CA CYS A 113 8.11 -4.31 0.80
C CYS A 113 8.82 -5.46 1.54
N TYR A 114 8.08 -6.36 2.19
CA TYR A 114 8.70 -7.40 3.03
C TYR A 114 9.60 -8.34 2.21
N ALA A 115 9.15 -8.83 1.05
CA ALA A 115 9.94 -9.72 0.20
C ALA A 115 11.24 -9.06 -0.30
N GLU A 116 11.19 -7.75 -0.62
CA GLU A 116 12.36 -6.98 -1.02
C GLU A 116 13.35 -6.85 0.15
N LYS A 117 12.89 -6.46 1.33
CA LYS A 117 13.71 -6.39 2.55
C LYS A 117 14.35 -7.74 2.90
N GLN A 118 13.63 -8.85 2.71
CA GLN A 118 14.18 -10.19 2.91
C GLN A 118 15.31 -10.48 1.92
N ALA A 119 15.14 -10.14 0.63
CA ALA A 119 16.15 -10.33 -0.40
C ALA A 119 17.41 -9.45 -0.15
N LEU A 120 17.23 -8.27 0.42
CA LEU A 120 18.30 -7.35 0.79
C LEU A 120 18.97 -7.69 2.15
N GLY A 121 18.42 -8.64 2.91
CA GLY A 121 18.94 -9.01 4.23
C GLY A 121 18.68 -7.95 5.31
N GLU A 122 17.69 -7.10 5.12
CA GLU A 122 17.34 -6.00 6.03
C GLU A 122 16.41 -6.44 7.17
N VAL A 123 15.78 -7.62 7.03
CA VAL A 123 14.91 -8.20 8.07
C VAL A 123 15.76 -8.89 9.14
N SER A 124 15.51 -8.55 10.41
CA SER A 124 16.26 -9.12 11.53
C SER A 124 16.11 -10.66 11.63
N PRO A 125 17.16 -11.39 12.09
CA PRO A 125 17.08 -12.84 12.27
C PRO A 125 15.95 -13.30 13.20
N GLU A 126 15.66 -12.52 14.25
CA GLU A 126 14.58 -12.82 15.18
C GLU A 126 13.21 -12.91 14.47
N ILE A 127 12.96 -11.98 13.55
CA ILE A 127 11.72 -11.93 12.77
C ILE A 127 11.70 -13.03 11.71
N LEU A 128 12.82 -13.28 11.02
CA LEU A 128 12.93 -14.38 10.06
C LEU A 128 12.67 -15.75 10.71
N ASP A 129 13.15 -15.94 11.94
CA ASP A 129 12.98 -17.19 12.67
C ASP A 129 11.52 -17.46 13.08
N THR A 130 10.64 -16.44 13.10
CA THR A 130 9.19 -16.65 13.27
C THR A 130 8.59 -17.45 12.11
N GLN A 131 9.26 -17.42 10.94
CA GLN A 131 8.81 -18.00 9.69
C GLN A 131 7.46 -17.45 9.20
N VAL A 132 6.99 -16.34 9.75
CA VAL A 132 5.77 -15.67 9.32
C VAL A 132 6.14 -14.68 8.21
N ASN A 133 5.50 -14.83 7.05
CA ASN A 133 5.53 -13.81 6.01
C ASN A 133 4.15 -13.15 6.01
N PRO A 134 4.03 -11.88 6.45
CA PRO A 134 2.73 -11.25 6.63
C PRO A 134 1.98 -11.08 5.30
N ALA A 135 0.81 -11.71 5.23
CA ALA A 135 -0.14 -11.57 4.15
C ALA A 135 -1.25 -10.59 4.56
N VAL A 136 -2.28 -10.46 3.71
CA VAL A 136 -3.45 -9.62 4.00
C VAL A 136 -4.05 -9.89 5.39
N TRP A 137 -4.09 -11.14 5.86
CA TRP A 137 -4.69 -11.49 7.14
C TRP A 137 -3.86 -10.99 8.32
N GLU A 138 -2.54 -11.25 8.33
CA GLU A 138 -1.64 -10.77 9.38
C GLU A 138 -1.58 -9.25 9.39
N ILE A 139 -1.44 -8.61 8.21
CA ILE A 139 -1.42 -7.16 8.07
C ILE A 139 -2.74 -6.54 8.56
N SER A 140 -3.86 -7.25 8.45
CA SER A 140 -5.14 -6.74 8.96
C SER A 140 -5.31 -6.94 10.48
N GLY A 141 -4.38 -7.66 11.11
CA GLY A 141 -4.34 -7.94 12.54
C GLY A 141 -4.87 -9.31 12.95
N HIS A 142 -5.01 -10.25 12.00
CA HIS A 142 -5.25 -11.67 12.29
C HIS A 142 -3.92 -12.44 12.24
N MET A 143 -3.28 -12.56 13.40
CA MET A 143 -1.90 -13.09 13.49
C MET A 143 -1.87 -14.62 13.45
N VAL A 144 -1.03 -15.17 12.58
CA VAL A 144 -0.62 -16.59 12.60
C VAL A 144 0.75 -16.69 13.26
N LEU A 145 0.85 -17.54 14.29
CA LEU A 145 2.09 -17.79 15.03
C LEU A 145 2.49 -19.25 14.84
N LYS A 146 3.67 -19.48 14.23
CA LYS A 146 4.11 -20.84 13.86
C LYS A 146 4.83 -21.56 14.98
N ARG A 147 5.53 -20.84 15.85
CA ARG A 147 6.29 -21.42 16.95
C ARG A 147 5.54 -21.28 18.27
N LYS A 148 5.71 -22.28 19.13
CA LYS A 148 5.17 -22.27 20.50
C LYS A 148 5.64 -21.04 21.29
N LYS A 149 6.92 -20.69 21.18
CA LYS A 149 7.50 -19.51 21.84
C LYS A 149 6.75 -18.23 21.46
N ASP A 150 6.54 -18.00 20.16
CA ASP A 150 5.85 -16.79 19.67
C ASP A 150 4.40 -16.73 20.16
N TYR A 151 3.74 -17.88 20.30
CA TYR A 151 2.41 -17.98 20.89
C TYR A 151 2.39 -17.67 22.38
N GLU A 152 3.33 -18.21 23.16
CA GLU A 152 3.41 -17.99 24.60
C GLU A 152 3.84 -16.55 24.95
N GLU A 153 4.64 -15.92 24.09
CA GLU A 153 5.14 -14.54 24.23
C GLU A 153 4.33 -13.55 23.39
N ALA A 154 3.14 -13.94 22.88
CA ALA A 154 2.33 -13.10 22.01
C ALA A 154 1.93 -11.80 22.73
N SER A 155 2.26 -10.66 22.12
CA SER A 155 1.91 -9.34 22.62
C SER A 155 1.63 -8.39 21.46
N ASP A 156 0.96 -7.27 21.75
CA ASP A 156 0.71 -6.24 20.76
C ASP A 156 2.04 -5.68 20.23
N GLU A 157 3.03 -5.45 21.08
CA GLU A 157 4.36 -4.95 20.69
C GLU A 157 5.06 -5.89 19.70
N ASN A 158 4.95 -7.20 19.91
CA ASN A 158 5.52 -8.19 19.01
C ASN A 158 4.82 -8.18 17.65
N ALA A 159 3.49 -8.07 17.62
CA ALA A 159 2.73 -7.95 16.38
C ALA A 159 3.08 -6.64 15.64
N TRP A 160 3.16 -5.52 16.35
CA TRP A 160 3.52 -4.22 15.78
C TRP A 160 4.92 -4.24 15.16
N ARG A 161 5.89 -4.84 15.85
CA ARG A 161 7.26 -4.98 15.35
C ARG A 161 7.30 -5.82 14.07
N LEU A 162 6.61 -6.97 14.04
CA LEU A 162 6.54 -7.81 12.84
C LEU A 162 5.89 -7.08 11.67
N LEU A 163 4.75 -6.43 11.89
CA LEU A 163 4.01 -5.75 10.83
C LEU A 163 4.73 -4.50 10.32
N ALA A 164 5.48 -3.79 11.16
CA ALA A 164 6.26 -2.63 10.74
C ALA A 164 7.34 -2.98 9.70
N GLU A 165 7.89 -4.20 9.73
CA GLU A 165 8.83 -4.67 8.71
C GLU A 165 8.23 -4.70 7.31
N VAL A 166 6.92 -4.89 7.23
CA VAL A 166 6.18 -5.02 5.96
C VAL A 166 5.94 -3.64 5.34
N SER A 167 5.84 -2.61 6.18
CA SER A 167 5.50 -1.27 5.75
C SER A 167 6.59 -0.61 4.90
N LEU A 168 6.14 0.17 3.93
CA LEU A 168 6.97 1.16 3.26
C LEU A 168 7.45 2.22 4.24
N SER A 169 8.61 2.84 3.93
CA SER A 169 9.01 4.08 4.57
C SER A 169 7.99 5.19 4.27
N GLU A 170 8.01 6.25 5.07
CA GLU A 170 7.11 7.39 4.87
C GLU A 170 7.34 8.04 3.50
N GLU A 171 8.60 8.29 3.13
CA GLU A 171 8.99 8.87 1.85
C GLU A 171 8.49 8.02 0.67
N ARG A 172 8.73 6.71 0.72
CA ARG A 172 8.27 5.79 -0.33
C ARG A 172 6.75 5.71 -0.39
N PHE A 173 6.07 5.77 0.75
CA PHE A 173 4.61 5.78 0.78
C PHE A 173 4.03 7.06 0.16
N GLU A 174 4.64 8.23 0.36
CA GLU A 174 4.23 9.47 -0.33
C GLU A 174 4.38 9.36 -1.86
N GLU A 175 5.48 8.77 -2.34
CA GLU A 175 5.66 8.51 -3.78
C GLU A 175 4.56 7.58 -4.32
N VAL A 176 4.28 6.49 -3.60
CA VAL A 176 3.24 5.53 -4.00
C VAL A 176 1.86 6.16 -3.99
N LYS A 177 1.56 7.02 -3.01
CA LYS A 177 0.32 7.80 -3.01
C LYS A 177 0.21 8.65 -4.27
N ALA A 178 1.26 9.39 -4.62
CA ALA A 178 1.26 10.23 -5.82
C ALA A 178 0.99 9.41 -7.10
N LEU A 179 1.64 8.26 -7.27
CA LEU A 179 1.41 7.34 -8.40
C LEU A 179 -0.05 6.86 -8.47
N VAL A 180 -0.61 6.42 -7.34
CA VAL A 180 -2.00 5.95 -7.25
C VAL A 180 -2.98 7.07 -7.61
N PHE A 181 -2.75 8.28 -7.08
CA PHE A 181 -3.60 9.43 -7.39
C PHE A 181 -3.54 9.81 -8.87
N GLU A 182 -2.35 9.78 -9.49
CA GLU A 182 -2.21 10.05 -10.92
C GLU A 182 -2.99 9.03 -11.76
N ALA A 183 -2.90 7.74 -11.42
CA ALA A 183 -3.60 6.67 -12.14
C ALA A 183 -5.13 6.81 -12.08
N ILE A 184 -5.70 7.01 -10.90
CA ILE A 184 -7.16 7.15 -10.73
C ILE A 184 -7.68 8.39 -11.47
N MET A 185 -6.93 9.49 -11.45
CA MET A 185 -7.33 10.73 -12.12
C MET A 185 -7.22 10.65 -13.65
N ALA A 186 -6.27 9.88 -14.18
CA ALA A 186 -6.13 9.65 -15.62
C ALA A 186 -7.31 8.86 -16.20
N CYS A 187 -7.82 7.88 -15.46
CA CYS A 187 -8.95 7.04 -15.86
C CYS A 187 -10.31 7.75 -15.71
N GLY A 188 -10.43 8.73 -14.80
CA GLY A 188 -11.65 9.51 -14.57
C GLY A 188 -11.96 10.59 -15.61
N ASN A 189 -10.99 10.99 -16.45
CA ASN A 189 -11.15 12.07 -17.43
C ASN A 189 -11.77 11.64 -18.77
N GLY A 190 -12.54 10.55 -18.76
CA GLY A 190 -13.34 10.11 -19.90
C GLY A 190 -14.44 11.10 -20.33
N GLU A 191 -14.93 11.98 -19.44
CA GLU A 191 -15.94 12.99 -19.75
C GLU A 191 -15.98 14.11 -18.68
N ASN A 192 -15.78 15.36 -19.13
CA ASN A 192 -15.92 16.65 -18.42
C ASN A 192 -14.86 17.11 -17.41
N GLY A 193 -14.15 18.18 -17.79
CA GLY A 193 -13.11 18.83 -17.02
C GLY A 193 -13.57 19.78 -15.91
N GLY A 194 -12.67 20.03 -14.98
CA GLY A 194 -12.79 21.02 -13.91
C GLY A 194 -11.76 20.76 -12.80
N VAL A 195 -10.52 21.18 -13.00
CA VAL A 195 -9.44 21.04 -12.02
C VAL A 195 -9.59 22.09 -10.91
N THR A 196 -9.84 21.69 -9.67
CA THR A 196 -9.47 22.48 -8.49
C THR A 196 -8.04 22.13 -8.10
N GLN A 197 -7.13 23.02 -8.50
CA GLN A 197 -5.71 22.98 -8.19
C GLN A 197 -5.49 23.52 -6.78
N SER A 198 -5.12 22.67 -5.82
CA SER A 198 -4.70 23.14 -4.49
C SER A 198 -3.57 22.32 -3.84
N LEU A 199 -2.69 21.68 -4.63
CA LEU A 199 -1.56 20.92 -4.08
C LEU A 199 -0.17 21.37 -4.56
N LEU A 200 -0.04 22.57 -5.12
CA LEU A 200 1.28 23.14 -5.44
C LEU A 200 1.35 24.62 -5.05
N GLU A 201 1.33 24.93 -3.76
CA GLU A 201 1.89 26.19 -3.26
C GLU A 201 3.30 25.94 -2.74
N LYS A 202 4.29 26.28 -3.57
CA LYS A 202 5.66 26.50 -3.09
C LYS A 202 5.72 27.89 -2.43
N PRO A 203 6.47 28.07 -1.32
CA PRO A 203 6.53 29.37 -0.67
C PRO A 203 7.29 30.39 -1.52
N ASN A 204 6.65 31.54 -1.75
CA ASN A 204 7.24 32.74 -2.31
C ASN A 204 8.33 33.30 -1.38
N VAL A 205 9.56 33.41 -1.87
CA VAL A 205 10.61 34.24 -1.25
C VAL A 205 11.05 35.28 -2.27
N SER A 206 10.83 36.55 -1.96
CA SER A 206 11.29 37.72 -2.72
C SER A 206 12.77 38.05 -2.41
N PRO A 207 13.50 38.73 -3.32
CA PRO A 207 14.96 38.66 -3.40
C PRO A 207 15.67 39.77 -2.62
N GLN A 208 16.86 39.47 -2.06
CA GLN A 208 17.86 40.48 -1.67
C GLN A 208 19.28 40.04 -2.09
N SER A 209 19.76 40.70 -3.16
CA SER A 209 21.06 41.37 -3.38
C SER A 209 22.44 40.69 -3.17
N LEU A 210 23.30 40.91 -4.19
CA LEU A 210 24.79 40.89 -4.27
C LEU A 210 25.42 39.48 -4.35
N GLU A 211 26.42 39.15 -5.17
CA GLU A 211 27.42 39.91 -5.94
C GLU A 211 28.06 38.97 -7.01
N GLU A 212 28.70 39.55 -8.02
CA GLU A 212 29.37 38.90 -9.16
C GLU A 212 30.54 37.97 -8.79
N VAL A 213 30.69 36.81 -9.46
CA VAL A 213 32.00 36.31 -9.92
C VAL A 213 31.85 35.44 -11.18
N GLU A 214 32.71 35.70 -12.17
CA GLU A 214 32.81 35.09 -13.49
C GLU A 214 33.36 33.64 -13.55
N ALA A 215 32.96 32.96 -14.62
CA ALA A 215 33.71 32.02 -15.48
C ALA A 215 34.11 30.61 -14.97
N LEU A 216 33.63 29.56 -15.67
CA LEU A 216 34.38 28.81 -16.70
C LEU A 216 33.64 27.52 -17.14
N ASN A 217 33.60 27.33 -18.45
CA ASN A 217 33.19 26.12 -19.16
C ASN A 217 33.99 24.87 -18.73
N LYS A 218 33.32 23.70 -18.71
CA LYS A 218 33.69 22.50 -19.50
C LYS A 218 32.70 21.35 -19.25
N GLY A 219 32.17 20.80 -20.34
CA GLY A 219 31.28 19.64 -20.31
C GLY A 219 32.01 18.30 -20.18
N SER A 220 31.23 17.26 -19.88
CA SER A 220 31.29 15.92 -20.48
C SER A 220 30.31 14.98 -19.76
N ASN A 221 29.39 14.41 -20.52
CA ASN A 221 28.75 13.10 -20.27
C ASN A 221 29.27 12.16 -21.39
N PRO A 222 29.09 10.83 -21.35
CA PRO A 222 28.77 9.92 -20.23
C PRO A 222 29.72 8.68 -20.22
N SER A 223 29.58 7.77 -19.25
CA SER A 223 30.08 6.39 -19.42
C SER A 223 29.16 5.36 -18.77
N MET A 224 28.58 4.51 -19.61
CA MET A 224 27.93 3.24 -19.25
C MET A 224 28.97 2.12 -19.19
N VAL A 225 28.87 1.20 -18.23
CA VAL A 225 29.40 -0.18 -18.35
C VAL A 225 28.46 -1.15 -17.58
N PRO A 226 28.24 -2.39 -18.07
CA PRO A 226 27.08 -3.22 -17.75
C PRO A 226 27.40 -4.40 -16.80
N GLY A 227 26.38 -5.11 -16.32
CA GLY A 227 26.56 -6.43 -15.71
C GLY A 227 25.31 -7.05 -15.09
N LYS A 228 24.75 -8.06 -15.78
CA LYS A 228 23.69 -8.98 -15.34
C LYS A 228 24.03 -9.70 -14.04
N GLN A 229 23.02 -9.96 -13.20
CA GLN A 229 22.85 -11.25 -12.52
C GLN A 229 21.35 -11.58 -12.40
N GLU A 230 20.94 -12.64 -13.09
CA GLU A 230 19.63 -13.29 -12.93
C GLU A 230 19.61 -13.98 -11.56
N CYS A 231 18.67 -13.60 -10.70
CA CYS A 231 18.42 -14.29 -9.44
C CYS A 231 17.24 -15.25 -9.64
N ALA A 232 17.53 -16.53 -9.83
CA ALA A 232 16.52 -17.57 -9.87
C ALA A 232 16.14 -17.93 -8.42
N VAL A 233 14.93 -17.57 -8.01
CA VAL A 233 14.32 -18.07 -6.77
C VAL A 233 13.63 -19.39 -7.11
N LEU A 234 14.17 -20.48 -6.58
CA LEU A 234 13.51 -21.79 -6.58
C LEU A 234 12.41 -21.77 -5.51
N LEU A 235 11.18 -22.08 -5.94
CA LEU A 235 10.00 -22.31 -5.10
C LEU A 235 10.15 -23.56 -4.23
#